data_AF-A0A7C8M7N3-F1
#
_entry.id   AF-A0A7C8M7N3-F1
#
_cell.length_a   1.000
_cell.length_b   1.000
_cell.length_c   1.000
_cell.angle_alpha   90.00
_cell.angle_beta   90.00
_cell.angle_gamma   90.00
#
_symmetry.space_group_name_H-M   'P 1'
#
loop_
_entity.id
_entity.type
_entity.pdbx_description
1 polymer ?
#
loop_
_entity_poly.entity_id
_entity_poly.type
_entity_poly.pdbx_seq_one_letter_code
_entity_poly.pdbx_strand_id
1 'polypeptide(L)'
;MWPSLRYDIVESPLIKAVNIEEFCDLVLTCGDKTFHVHKAVVCAGADFFRKASQFPVGKEAEDKVINLPDDDPEMIRRMVMFLYLLDYDPTASSDCERLRRIKHCYGPVEQASHYHCRFNTGTFFGSEPAPGNLQSNMDCACVVQIPKDTLQPESPRPPQAPQTGFQHSRGQYTVQAANPLTIHATMYALADKYQIAGLAKSAGAKFKSCMQDHWDSEDFINAVQIAYTSTPDTDRGLRDVIVQAMKDWFKLDVTAMEGAEDKLGTMDELSFLLLKSWPKSTPQKGFGTQNGFGGVPMKTEKPRFGSRYQ
;
A
#
# COMPACT_ATOMS: atom_id res chain seq x y z
N MET A 1 36.02 -28.42 2.86
CA MET A 1 34.74 -28.27 2.16
C MET A 1 33.65 -28.56 3.17
N TRP A 2 33.11 -27.52 3.82
CA TRP A 2 32.03 -27.69 4.79
C TRP A 2 30.76 -28.06 4.01
N PRO A 3 29.98 -29.08 4.43
CA PRO A 3 28.71 -29.35 3.80
C PRO A 3 27.82 -28.13 4.03
N SER A 4 27.28 -27.57 2.94
CA SER A 4 26.24 -26.56 3.00
C SER A 4 25.14 -27.09 3.91
N LEU A 5 25.03 -26.52 5.12
CA LEU A 5 23.85 -26.65 5.96
C LEU A 5 22.69 -26.18 5.10
N ARG A 6 21.93 -27.13 4.53
CA ARG A 6 20.52 -26.87 4.26
C ARG A 6 19.97 -26.52 5.64
N TYR A 7 19.70 -25.25 5.87
CA TYR A 7 18.79 -24.89 6.94
C TYR A 7 17.48 -25.58 6.57
N ASP A 8 17.25 -26.78 7.10
CA ASP A 8 15.92 -27.35 7.17
C ASP A 8 15.13 -26.34 7.99
N ILE A 9 14.37 -25.48 7.31
CA ILE A 9 13.60 -24.42 7.96
C ILE A 9 12.55 -25.13 8.79
N VAL A 10 12.81 -25.26 10.09
CA VAL A 10 11.89 -25.87 11.04
C VAL A 10 10.53 -25.18 10.90
N GLU A 11 9.50 -25.96 10.55
CA GLU A 11 8.11 -25.47 10.52
C GLU A 11 7.74 -24.99 11.91
N SER A 12 7.26 -23.74 12.03
CA SER A 12 6.86 -23.23 13.34
C SER A 12 5.74 -24.13 13.88
N PRO A 13 5.70 -24.42 15.19
CA PRO A 13 4.67 -25.29 15.75
C PRO A 13 3.25 -24.82 15.41
N LEU A 14 3.03 -23.50 15.36
CA LEU A 14 1.74 -22.90 14.99
C LEU A 14 1.39 -23.13 13.52
N ILE A 15 2.34 -22.94 12.60
CA ILE A 15 2.14 -23.23 11.17
C ILE A 15 1.83 -24.72 10.97
N LYS A 16 2.55 -25.60 11.66
CA LYS A 16 2.31 -27.05 11.60
C LYS A 16 0.89 -27.36 12.08
N ALA A 17 0.51 -26.90 13.28
CA ALA A 17 -0.79 -27.18 13.89
C ALA A 17 -1.96 -26.76 12.99
N VAL A 18 -1.93 -25.54 12.43
CA VAL A 18 -3.00 -25.07 11.54
C VAL A 18 -3.02 -25.82 10.20
N ASN A 19 -1.87 -26.27 9.69
CA ASN A 19 -1.80 -27.03 8.44
C ASN A 19 -2.37 -28.44 8.53
N ILE A 20 -2.33 -29.05 9.71
CA ILE A 20 -2.89 -30.39 9.96
C ILE A 20 -4.22 -30.32 10.73
N GLU A 21 -4.70 -29.11 11.03
CA GLU A 21 -5.94 -28.83 11.76
C GLU A 21 -6.00 -29.50 13.16
N GLU A 22 -4.83 -29.73 13.77
CA GLU A 22 -4.71 -30.34 15.09
C GLU A 22 -4.95 -29.26 16.17
N PHE A 23 -5.75 -29.58 17.19
CA PHE A 23 -6.14 -28.66 18.27
C PHE A 23 -6.98 -27.44 17.85
N CYS A 24 -7.48 -27.39 16.61
CA CYS A 24 -8.46 -26.38 16.20
C CYS A 24 -9.76 -26.56 17.00
N ASP A 25 -10.19 -25.51 17.68
CA ASP A 25 -11.33 -25.50 18.60
C ASP A 25 -12.36 -24.39 18.26
N LEU A 26 -12.17 -23.73 17.11
CA LEU A 26 -13.10 -22.78 16.50
C LEU A 26 -13.07 -22.90 14.97
N VAL A 27 -14.22 -22.68 14.36
CA VAL A 27 -14.37 -22.59 12.91
C VAL A 27 -14.83 -21.19 12.52
N LEU A 28 -14.14 -20.56 11.57
CA LEU A 28 -14.61 -19.32 10.94
C LEU A 28 -15.16 -19.65 9.56
N THR A 29 -16.36 -19.17 9.24
CA THR A 29 -16.94 -19.30 7.90
C THR A 29 -17.13 -17.94 7.26
N CYS A 30 -16.81 -17.82 5.97
CA CYS A 30 -16.97 -16.59 5.19
C CYS A 30 -17.22 -16.98 3.73
N GLY A 31 -18.44 -16.75 3.23
CA GLY A 31 -18.84 -17.21 1.91
C GLY A 31 -18.65 -18.74 1.74
N ASP A 32 -17.85 -19.14 0.76
CA ASP A 32 -17.50 -20.54 0.48
C ASP A 32 -16.33 -21.07 1.34
N LYS A 33 -15.73 -20.24 2.20
CA LYS A 33 -14.55 -20.61 2.98
C LYS A 33 -14.88 -21.02 4.40
N THR A 34 -14.15 -22.03 4.83
CA THR A 34 -14.16 -22.55 6.19
C THR A 34 -12.72 -22.61 6.67
N PHE A 35 -12.44 -21.96 7.80
CA PHE A 35 -11.13 -21.91 8.42
C PHE A 35 -11.19 -22.59 9.79
N HIS A 36 -10.53 -23.73 9.92
CA HIS A 36 -10.31 -24.37 11.21
C HIS A 36 -9.18 -23.65 11.92
N VAL A 37 -9.47 -23.01 13.06
CA VAL A 37 -8.52 -22.14 13.76
C VAL A 37 -8.48 -22.43 15.26
N HIS A 38 -7.42 -21.95 15.90
CA HIS A 38 -7.21 -22.05 17.34
C HIS A 38 -7.75 -20.78 18.03
N LYS A 39 -8.72 -20.93 18.94
CA LYS A 39 -9.25 -19.85 19.79
C LYS A 39 -8.14 -19.11 20.50
N ALA A 40 -7.16 -19.84 21.03
CA ALA A 40 -6.01 -19.27 21.72
C ALA A 40 -5.24 -18.26 20.85
N VAL A 41 -5.16 -18.48 19.54
CA VAL A 41 -4.50 -17.57 18.59
C VAL A 41 -5.45 -16.44 18.21
N VAL A 42 -6.64 -16.76 17.69
CA VAL A 42 -7.53 -15.74 17.10
C VAL A 42 -8.16 -14.82 18.15
N CYS A 43 -8.50 -15.33 19.34
CA CYS A 43 -9.03 -14.51 20.44
C CYS A 43 -7.92 -13.72 21.14
N ALA A 44 -6.66 -14.16 21.08
CA ALA A 44 -5.54 -13.37 21.58
C ALA A 44 -5.23 -12.18 20.67
N GLY A 45 -5.34 -12.37 19.35
CA GLY A 45 -5.03 -11.33 18.36
C GLY A 45 -6.21 -10.40 18.00
N ALA A 46 -7.46 -10.82 18.24
CA ALA A 46 -8.65 -10.04 17.87
C ALA A 46 -9.68 -9.98 19.02
N ASP A 47 -9.96 -8.78 19.50
CA ASP A 47 -10.94 -8.60 20.58
C ASP A 47 -12.36 -8.92 20.14
N PHE A 48 -12.68 -8.77 18.84
CA PHE A 48 -13.95 -9.21 18.28
C PHE A 48 -14.17 -10.71 18.52
N PHE A 49 -13.21 -11.57 18.13
CA PHE A 49 -13.33 -13.03 18.29
C PHE A 49 -13.31 -13.45 19.76
N ARG A 50 -12.54 -12.74 20.61
CA ARG A 50 -12.56 -12.93 22.06
C ARG A 50 -13.95 -12.71 22.63
N LYS A 51 -14.56 -11.57 22.32
CA LYS A 51 -15.90 -11.21 22.80
C LYS A 51 -16.93 -12.21 22.26
N ALA A 52 -16.92 -12.47 20.95
CA ALA A 52 -17.82 -13.42 20.31
C ALA A 52 -17.73 -14.83 20.95
N SER A 53 -16.52 -15.29 21.29
CA SER A 53 -16.32 -16.61 21.92
C SER A 53 -16.71 -16.66 23.41
N GLN A 54 -16.85 -15.51 24.07
CA GLN A 54 -17.19 -15.41 25.50
C GLN A 54 -18.69 -15.19 25.75
N PHE A 55 -19.47 -14.82 24.73
CA PHE A 55 -20.91 -14.64 24.89
C PHE A 55 -21.59 -15.99 25.21
N PRO A 56 -22.10 -16.18 26.44
CA PRO A 56 -22.59 -17.48 26.89
C PRO A 56 -23.97 -17.83 26.32
N VAL A 57 -24.65 -16.88 25.67
CA VAL A 57 -25.96 -17.04 25.05
C VAL A 57 -25.85 -16.58 23.61
N GLY A 58 -25.53 -17.53 22.72
CA GLY A 58 -25.32 -17.30 21.29
C GLY A 58 -24.96 -18.60 20.58
N LYS A 59 -25.41 -18.78 19.33
CA LYS A 59 -25.12 -19.99 18.54
C LYS A 59 -23.62 -20.18 18.34
N GLU A 60 -22.86 -19.09 18.33
CA GLU A 60 -21.42 -19.08 18.08
C GLU A 60 -20.62 -19.77 19.22
N ALA A 61 -21.07 -19.62 20.46
CA ALA A 61 -20.42 -20.23 21.62
C ALA A 61 -20.75 -21.73 21.73
N GLU A 62 -21.97 -22.12 21.36
CA GLU A 62 -22.43 -23.51 21.37
C GLU A 62 -21.85 -24.31 20.19
N ASP A 63 -21.99 -23.77 18.97
CA ASP A 63 -21.59 -24.45 17.74
C ASP A 63 -20.07 -24.36 17.49
N LYS A 64 -19.37 -23.44 18.19
CA LYS A 64 -17.96 -23.10 17.96
C LYS A 64 -17.70 -22.67 16.51
N VAL A 65 -18.70 -22.03 15.90
CA VAL A 65 -18.64 -21.50 14.54
C VAL A 65 -18.94 -20.01 14.58
N ILE A 66 -18.10 -19.19 13.96
CA ILE A 66 -18.37 -17.76 13.75
C ILE A 66 -18.51 -17.53 12.25
N ASN A 67 -19.69 -17.06 11.84
CA ASN A 67 -19.99 -16.78 10.43
C ASN A 67 -19.81 -15.29 10.12
N LEU A 68 -19.12 -14.98 9.01
CA LEU A 68 -18.74 -13.65 8.54
C LEU A 68 -19.31 -13.43 7.12
N PRO A 69 -20.64 -13.33 6.95
CA PRO A 69 -21.26 -13.32 5.62
C PRO A 69 -21.07 -12.01 4.84
N ASP A 70 -20.80 -10.91 5.53
CA ASP A 70 -20.72 -9.56 4.95
C ASP A 70 -19.29 -9.17 4.51
N ASP A 71 -18.34 -10.10 4.59
CA ASP A 71 -16.93 -9.86 4.32
C ASP A 71 -16.44 -10.61 3.09
N ASP A 72 -15.39 -10.08 2.46
CA ASP A 72 -14.70 -10.76 1.37
C ASP A 72 -13.91 -11.97 1.92
N PRO A 73 -14.21 -13.20 1.48
CA PRO A 73 -13.49 -14.41 1.91
C PRO A 73 -11.98 -14.32 1.75
N GLU A 74 -11.51 -13.60 0.73
CA GLU A 74 -10.11 -13.46 0.38
C GLU A 74 -9.39 -12.45 1.31
N MET A 75 -10.12 -11.50 1.88
CA MET A 75 -9.61 -10.59 2.91
C MET A 75 -9.67 -11.23 4.30
N ILE A 76 -10.72 -11.99 4.61
CA ILE A 76 -10.77 -12.81 5.83
C ILE A 76 -9.63 -13.84 5.85
N ARG A 77 -9.33 -14.46 4.70
CA ARG A 77 -8.17 -15.35 4.57
C ARG A 77 -6.87 -14.65 4.98
N ARG A 78 -6.61 -13.44 4.48
CA ARG A 78 -5.43 -12.63 4.84
C ARG A 78 -5.42 -12.24 6.31
N MET A 79 -6.58 -11.92 6.89
CA MET A 79 -6.69 -11.62 8.32
C MET A 79 -6.33 -12.85 9.16
N VAL A 80 -6.81 -14.04 8.78
CA VAL A 80 -6.43 -15.28 9.46
C VAL A 80 -4.92 -15.52 9.34
N MET A 81 -4.31 -15.32 8.17
CA MET A 81 -2.85 -15.43 8.02
C MET A 81 -2.10 -14.48 8.96
N PHE A 82 -2.53 -13.23 9.03
CA PHE A 82 -1.94 -12.24 9.92
C PHE A 82 -1.98 -12.69 11.38
N LEU A 83 -3.09 -13.29 11.84
CA LEU A 83 -3.20 -13.78 13.21
C LEU A 83 -2.18 -14.89 13.55
N TYR A 84 -1.70 -15.66 12.56
CA TYR A 84 -0.69 -16.70 12.78
C TYR A 84 0.74 -16.25 12.52
N LEU A 85 0.95 -15.37 11.54
CA LEU A 85 2.29 -15.02 11.04
C LEU A 85 2.70 -13.59 11.36
N LEU A 86 1.77 -12.74 11.81
CA LEU A 86 1.92 -11.29 11.87
C LEU A 86 2.24 -10.65 10.52
N ASP A 87 1.93 -11.37 9.43
CA ASP A 87 2.09 -10.95 8.05
C ASP A 87 1.00 -11.60 7.18
N TYR A 88 0.76 -11.02 6.01
CA TYR A 88 -0.23 -11.47 5.03
C TYR A 88 0.18 -11.02 3.62
N ASP A 89 -0.22 -11.72 2.57
CA ASP A 89 0.09 -11.30 1.21
C ASP A 89 -0.76 -10.09 0.76
N PRO A 90 -0.28 -9.17 -0.09
CA PRO A 90 1.05 -9.19 -0.70
C PRO A 90 2.17 -8.88 0.30
N THR A 91 3.22 -9.68 0.17
CA THR A 91 4.49 -9.67 0.90
C THR A 91 5.45 -10.57 0.14
N ALA A 92 6.75 -10.27 0.16
CA ALA A 92 7.73 -11.25 -0.34
C ALA A 92 8.15 -12.26 0.72
N SER A 93 7.60 -12.19 1.94
CA SER A 93 7.82 -13.21 2.95
C SER A 93 7.31 -14.57 2.46
N SER A 94 8.20 -15.57 2.44
CA SER A 94 7.84 -16.95 2.13
C SER A 94 6.96 -17.59 3.21
N ASP A 95 6.81 -16.96 4.39
CA ASP A 95 6.03 -17.57 5.48
C ASP A 95 4.55 -17.69 5.15
N CYS A 96 4.01 -16.73 4.40
CA CYS A 96 2.64 -16.77 3.90
C CYS A 96 2.34 -18.04 3.08
N GLU A 97 3.29 -18.50 2.28
CA GLU A 97 3.15 -19.73 1.47
C GLU A 97 3.15 -21.00 2.34
N ARG A 98 3.68 -20.94 3.56
CA ARG A 98 3.78 -22.09 4.47
C ARG A 98 2.43 -22.46 5.06
N LEU A 99 1.45 -21.55 5.10
CA LEU A 99 0.07 -21.83 5.55
C LEU A 99 -0.75 -22.55 4.47
N ARG A 100 -0.35 -23.79 4.16
CA ARG A 100 -0.89 -24.65 3.09
C ARG A 100 -2.39 -24.94 3.19
N ARG A 101 -3.01 -24.81 4.38
CA ARG A 101 -4.48 -24.93 4.54
C ARG A 101 -5.24 -23.63 4.26
N ILE A 102 -4.59 -22.48 4.39
CA ILE A 102 -5.21 -21.16 4.22
C ILE A 102 -4.92 -20.68 2.78
N LYS A 103 -5.54 -21.34 1.82
CA LYS A 103 -5.33 -21.11 0.37
C LYS A 103 -6.23 -20.01 -0.18
N HIS A 104 -5.74 -19.31 -1.20
CA HIS A 104 -6.52 -18.34 -1.97
C HIS A 104 -7.85 -18.88 -2.47
N CYS A 105 -8.86 -18.01 -2.47
CA CYS A 105 -10.23 -18.37 -2.81
C CYS A 105 -10.43 -18.60 -4.31
N TYR A 106 -9.76 -17.79 -5.14
CA TYR A 106 -10.02 -17.70 -6.58
C TYR A 106 -8.79 -18.05 -7.44
N GLY A 107 -7.80 -18.76 -6.90
CA GLY A 107 -6.56 -19.10 -7.60
C GLY A 107 -5.37 -18.23 -7.17
N PRO A 108 -4.32 -18.09 -8.00
CA PRO A 108 -3.19 -17.22 -7.69
C PRO A 108 -3.64 -15.77 -7.46
N VAL A 109 -2.87 -14.99 -6.69
CA VAL A 109 -3.08 -13.54 -6.60
C VAL A 109 -3.13 -12.95 -8.00
N GLU A 110 -4.17 -12.16 -8.27
CA GLU A 110 -4.30 -11.43 -9.54
C GLU A 110 -3.06 -10.55 -9.73
N GLN A 111 -2.41 -10.73 -10.88
CA GLN A 111 -1.12 -10.11 -11.16
C GLN A 111 -1.33 -8.79 -11.88
N ALA A 112 -0.54 -7.77 -11.52
CA ALA A 112 -0.49 -6.55 -12.29
C ALA A 112 -0.01 -6.84 -13.73
N SER A 113 -0.43 -6.02 -14.69
CA SER A 113 0.06 -6.15 -16.07
C SER A 113 1.56 -5.90 -16.20
N HIS A 114 2.12 -5.08 -15.31
CA HIS A 114 3.53 -4.70 -15.29
C HIS A 114 4.09 -4.66 -13.87
N TYR A 115 5.40 -4.89 -13.77
CA TYR A 115 6.18 -4.82 -12.55
C TYR A 115 6.84 -3.45 -12.43
N HIS A 116 6.66 -2.73 -11.33
CA HIS A 116 7.34 -1.45 -11.10
C HIS A 116 8.77 -1.63 -10.60
N CYS A 117 9.66 -0.76 -11.06
CA CYS A 117 11.00 -0.65 -10.49
C CYS A 117 10.94 0.17 -9.19
N ARG A 118 11.25 -0.44 -8.05
CA ARG A 118 11.38 0.28 -6.78
C ARG A 118 12.72 1.02 -6.69
N PHE A 119 12.67 2.23 -6.15
CA PHE A 119 13.86 3.04 -5.88
C PHE A 119 13.87 3.48 -4.42
N ASN A 120 14.94 3.16 -3.69
CA ASN A 120 15.12 3.70 -2.35
C ASN A 120 15.81 5.07 -2.44
N THR A 121 15.11 6.13 -2.04
CA THR A 121 15.65 7.49 -1.93
C THR A 121 16.49 7.70 -0.65
N GLY A 122 16.72 6.64 0.13
CA GLY A 122 17.63 6.61 1.28
C GLY A 122 17.05 7.13 2.60
N THR A 123 15.73 7.32 2.73
CA THR A 123 15.21 8.14 3.85
C THR A 123 14.07 7.55 4.67
N PHE A 124 13.54 6.36 4.36
CA PHE A 124 12.37 5.90 5.10
C PHE A 124 12.65 5.43 6.54
N PHE A 125 13.91 5.08 6.85
CA PHE A 125 14.39 4.75 8.21
C PHE A 125 15.70 5.45 8.62
N GLY A 126 16.14 6.48 7.90
CA GLY A 126 17.34 7.27 8.28
C GLY A 126 18.67 6.50 8.30
N SER A 127 18.71 5.24 7.88
CA SER A 127 19.95 4.48 7.70
C SER A 127 20.30 4.42 6.20
N GLU A 128 21.43 4.99 5.81
CA GLU A 128 22.01 4.72 4.49
C GLU A 128 22.18 3.21 4.31
N PRO A 129 21.78 2.64 3.15
CA PRO A 129 22.07 1.24 2.87
C PRO A 129 23.59 1.05 2.90
N ALA A 130 24.05 0.05 3.65
CA ALA A 130 25.47 -0.28 3.70
C ALA A 130 26.01 -0.51 2.27
N PRO A 131 27.16 0.07 1.91
CA PRO A 131 27.71 -0.07 0.56
C PRO A 131 27.93 -1.56 0.24
N GLY A 132 27.29 -2.04 -0.82
CA GLY A 132 27.38 -3.43 -1.30
C GLY A 132 26.12 -4.28 -1.10
N ASN A 133 25.09 -3.81 -0.38
CA ASN A 133 23.80 -4.49 -0.32
C ASN A 133 22.89 -3.98 -1.44
N LEU A 134 22.81 -4.74 -2.54
CA LEU A 134 21.74 -4.57 -3.52
C LEU A 134 20.45 -5.06 -2.86
N GLN A 135 19.83 -4.17 -2.09
CA GLN A 135 18.60 -4.49 -1.36
C GLN A 135 17.58 -4.94 -2.42
N SER A 136 16.98 -6.11 -2.26
CA SER A 136 16.04 -6.65 -3.24
C SER A 136 14.66 -6.00 -3.06
N ASN A 137 13.77 -6.10 -4.05
CA ASN A 137 12.37 -5.71 -3.86
C ASN A 137 11.55 -6.68 -3.02
N MET A 138 12.19 -7.64 -2.36
CA MET A 138 11.50 -8.54 -1.45
C MET A 138 10.89 -7.81 -0.25
N ASP A 139 11.35 -6.60 0.07
CA ASP A 139 10.72 -5.80 1.10
C ASP A 139 9.51 -5.00 0.57
N CYS A 140 9.07 -5.16 -0.68
CA CYS A 140 7.89 -4.43 -1.19
C CYS A 140 6.63 -5.12 -0.70
N ALA A 141 5.74 -4.35 -0.08
CA ALA A 141 4.43 -4.85 0.29
C ALA A 141 3.52 -5.15 -0.92
N CYS A 142 3.94 -4.78 -2.13
CA CYS A 142 3.23 -4.99 -3.38
C CYS A 142 3.49 -6.34 -4.06
N VAL A 143 4.53 -7.08 -3.64
CA VAL A 143 4.96 -8.31 -4.32
C VAL A 143 4.44 -9.57 -3.64
N VAL A 144 4.35 -10.64 -4.41
CA VAL A 144 3.97 -11.99 -3.97
C VAL A 144 4.96 -12.99 -4.56
N GLN A 145 5.33 -13.99 -3.78
CA GLN A 145 6.12 -15.13 -4.27
C GLN A 145 5.26 -16.01 -5.19
N ILE A 146 5.87 -16.55 -6.24
CA ILE A 146 5.19 -17.37 -7.25
C ILE A 146 6.09 -18.49 -7.80
N PRO A 147 5.48 -19.53 -8.40
CA PRO A 147 6.24 -20.58 -9.08
C PRO A 147 7.12 -20.05 -10.22
N LYS A 148 8.18 -20.80 -10.49
CA LYS A 148 9.17 -20.56 -11.54
C LYS A 148 8.47 -20.38 -12.91
N ASP A 149 9.04 -19.51 -13.75
CA ASP A 149 8.66 -19.25 -15.16
C ASP A 149 7.55 -18.22 -15.44
N THR A 150 7.00 -17.53 -14.43
CA THR A 150 6.06 -16.42 -14.68
C THR A 150 6.78 -15.14 -15.12
N LEU A 151 6.49 -14.70 -16.33
CA LEU A 151 6.99 -13.43 -16.87
C LEU A 151 6.00 -12.30 -16.59
N GLN A 152 6.50 -11.21 -16.00
CA GLN A 152 5.78 -9.94 -15.84
C GLN A 152 6.71 -8.84 -16.39
N PRO A 153 6.32 -8.10 -17.44
CA PRO A 153 7.18 -7.07 -18.03
C PRO A 153 7.35 -5.90 -17.07
N GLU A 154 8.49 -5.21 -17.11
CA GLU A 154 8.73 -4.02 -16.29
C GLU A 154 7.92 -2.83 -16.81
N SER A 155 7.30 -2.05 -15.91
CA SER A 155 6.65 -0.79 -16.27
C SER A 155 7.69 0.33 -16.41
N PRO A 156 7.48 1.25 -17.39
CA PRO A 156 8.22 2.49 -17.43
C PRO A 156 7.92 3.33 -16.19
N ARG A 157 8.96 3.95 -15.64
CA ARG A 157 8.86 4.82 -14.47
C ARG A 157 8.02 6.07 -14.75
N PRO A 158 7.15 6.51 -13.82
CA PRO A 158 6.47 7.80 -13.94
C PRO A 158 7.50 8.95 -14.04
N PRO A 159 7.36 9.88 -15.01
CA PRO A 159 8.32 10.98 -15.21
C PRO A 159 8.53 11.86 -13.97
N GLN A 160 7.56 11.90 -13.07
CA GLN A 160 7.55 12.76 -11.89
C GLN A 160 8.24 12.14 -10.66
N ALA A 161 8.66 10.87 -10.74
CA ALA A 161 9.31 10.19 -9.62
C ALA A 161 10.70 10.79 -9.32
N PRO A 162 11.18 10.80 -8.05
CA PRO A 162 12.48 11.39 -7.68
C PRO A 162 13.68 10.65 -8.30
N GLN A 163 14.49 11.30 -9.13
CA GLN A 163 15.63 10.71 -9.88
C GLN A 163 16.79 10.20 -9.00
N THR A 164 16.74 10.45 -7.70
CA THR A 164 17.78 10.11 -6.73
C THR A 164 17.43 8.79 -6.02
N GLY A 165 18.18 7.70 -6.24
CA GLY A 165 17.99 6.45 -5.51
C GLY A 165 18.66 5.24 -6.15
N PHE A 166 18.84 4.15 -5.38
CA PHE A 166 19.30 2.87 -5.90
C PHE A 166 18.10 2.09 -6.46
N GLN A 167 18.20 1.58 -7.69
CA GLN A 167 17.21 0.68 -8.27
C GLN A 167 17.37 -0.69 -7.63
N HIS A 168 16.27 -1.24 -7.11
CA HIS A 168 16.25 -2.60 -6.62
C HIS A 168 15.85 -3.54 -7.74
N SER A 169 16.62 -4.61 -7.93
CA SER A 169 16.25 -5.66 -8.89
C SER A 169 15.07 -6.48 -8.37
N ARG A 170 14.22 -6.91 -9.31
CA ARG A 170 13.13 -7.85 -9.04
C ARG A 170 13.68 -9.15 -8.46
N GLY A 171 13.02 -9.68 -7.43
CA GLY A 171 13.32 -11.02 -6.92
C GLY A 171 12.97 -12.08 -7.96
N GLN A 172 13.84 -13.07 -8.16
CA GLN A 172 13.75 -14.05 -9.25
C GLN A 172 12.41 -14.82 -9.32
N TYR A 173 11.66 -14.91 -8.22
CA TYR A 173 10.41 -15.67 -8.10
C TYR A 173 9.27 -14.83 -7.51
N THR A 174 9.23 -13.54 -7.87
CA THR A 174 8.21 -12.60 -7.36
C THR A 174 7.40 -11.98 -8.49
N VAL A 175 6.12 -11.70 -8.27
CA VAL A 175 5.27 -10.84 -9.12
C VAL A 175 4.64 -9.75 -8.28
N GLN A 176 4.22 -8.67 -8.93
CA GLN A 176 3.43 -7.62 -8.31
C GLN A 176 1.94 -7.97 -8.34
N ALA A 177 1.26 -7.82 -7.21
CA ALA A 177 -0.19 -7.93 -7.12
C ALA A 177 -0.88 -6.81 -7.93
N ALA A 178 -2.07 -7.06 -8.46
CA ALA A 178 -2.80 -6.10 -9.28
C ALA A 178 -3.23 -4.84 -8.51
N ASN A 179 -3.83 -5.01 -7.32
CA ASN A 179 -4.44 -3.94 -6.54
C ASN A 179 -3.91 -3.87 -5.09
N PRO A 180 -2.59 -3.69 -4.87
CA PRO A 180 -2.01 -3.77 -3.53
C PRO A 180 -2.46 -2.64 -2.59
N LEU A 181 -2.75 -1.42 -3.10
CA LEU A 181 -3.28 -0.34 -2.25
C LEU A 181 -4.67 -0.71 -1.72
N THR A 182 -5.55 -1.18 -2.60
CA THR A 182 -6.89 -1.64 -2.22
C THR A 182 -6.79 -2.78 -1.19
N ILE A 183 -5.93 -3.78 -1.41
CA ILE A 183 -5.74 -4.89 -0.46
C ILE A 183 -5.34 -4.37 0.92
N HIS A 184 -4.33 -3.49 1.01
CA HIS A 184 -3.88 -2.97 2.31
C HIS A 184 -4.91 -2.03 2.95
N ALA A 185 -5.64 -1.23 2.17
CA ALA A 185 -6.73 -0.41 2.69
C ALA A 185 -7.87 -1.25 3.29
N THR A 186 -8.28 -2.32 2.61
CA THR A 186 -9.30 -3.24 3.11
C THR A 186 -8.82 -3.96 4.37
N MET A 187 -7.57 -4.42 4.39
CA MET A 187 -6.98 -5.06 5.58
C MET A 187 -6.88 -4.11 6.77
N TYR A 188 -6.64 -2.82 6.53
CA TYR A 188 -6.69 -1.79 7.56
C TYR A 188 -8.12 -1.60 8.10
N ALA A 189 -9.13 -1.52 7.22
CA ALA A 189 -10.54 -1.45 7.64
C ALA A 189 -10.99 -2.69 8.44
N LEU A 190 -10.56 -3.88 8.03
CA LEU A 190 -10.80 -5.11 8.80
C LEU A 190 -10.12 -5.08 10.16
N ALA A 191 -8.95 -4.45 10.29
CA ALA A 191 -8.28 -4.33 11.58
C ALA A 191 -9.12 -3.55 12.60
N ASP A 192 -9.81 -2.49 12.17
CA ASP A 192 -10.75 -1.76 13.02
C ASP A 192 -11.99 -2.62 13.33
N LYS A 193 -12.65 -3.14 12.29
CA LYS A 193 -13.87 -3.97 12.40
C LYS A 193 -13.70 -5.16 13.36
N TYR A 194 -12.57 -5.86 13.27
CA TYR A 194 -12.27 -7.04 14.08
C TYR A 194 -11.40 -6.74 15.31
N GLN A 195 -11.03 -5.47 15.53
CA GLN A 195 -10.25 -5.00 16.67
C GLN A 195 -8.89 -5.72 16.78
N ILE A 196 -8.11 -5.67 15.70
CA ILE A 196 -6.78 -6.28 15.55
C ILE A 196 -5.72 -5.18 15.42
N ALA A 197 -5.27 -4.61 16.55
CA ALA A 197 -4.38 -3.45 16.55
C ALA A 197 -3.07 -3.65 15.77
N GLY A 198 -2.49 -4.85 15.84
CA GLY A 198 -1.28 -5.19 15.07
C GLY A 198 -1.50 -5.14 13.57
N LEU A 199 -2.70 -5.49 13.10
CA LEU A 199 -3.03 -5.54 11.68
C LEU A 199 -3.14 -4.13 11.11
N ALA A 200 -3.78 -3.19 11.82
CA ALA A 200 -3.89 -1.80 11.39
C ALA A 200 -2.49 -1.19 11.17
N LYS A 201 -1.56 -1.43 12.10
CA LYS A 201 -0.18 -0.95 11.98
C LYS A 201 0.56 -1.56 10.78
N SER A 202 0.45 -2.88 10.60
CA SER A 202 1.09 -3.59 9.48
C SER A 202 0.51 -3.12 8.15
N ALA A 203 -0.82 -3.08 8.03
CA ALA A 203 -1.53 -2.62 6.85
C ALA A 203 -1.20 -1.18 6.47
N GLY A 204 -1.17 -0.27 7.45
CA GLY A 204 -0.77 1.12 7.21
C GLY A 204 0.67 1.27 6.72
N ALA A 205 1.60 0.49 7.29
CA ALA A 205 3.00 0.50 6.84
C ALA A 205 3.14 -0.04 5.40
N LYS A 206 2.43 -1.13 5.09
CA LYS A 206 2.38 -1.73 3.76
C LYS A 206 1.74 -0.81 2.73
N PHE A 207 0.62 -0.19 3.08
CA PHE A 207 -0.06 0.81 2.26
C PHE A 207 0.87 1.97 1.91
N LYS A 208 1.57 2.54 2.91
CA LYS A 208 2.53 3.62 2.70
C LYS A 208 3.72 3.19 1.83
N SER A 209 4.15 1.93 1.93
CA SER A 209 5.17 1.37 1.03
C SER A 209 4.67 1.31 -0.42
N CYS A 210 3.47 0.80 -0.66
CA CYS A 210 2.90 0.67 -2.01
C CYS A 210 2.59 2.03 -2.65
N MET A 211 2.28 3.05 -1.83
CA MET A 211 1.96 4.39 -2.31
C MET A 211 3.07 5.02 -3.16
N GLN A 212 4.33 4.66 -2.93
CA GLN A 212 5.46 5.21 -3.69
C GLN A 212 5.41 4.88 -5.18
N ASP A 213 4.78 3.75 -5.51
CA ASP A 213 4.84 3.16 -6.84
C ASP A 213 3.44 3.04 -7.50
N HIS A 214 2.37 3.10 -6.71
CA HIS A 214 1.00 2.86 -7.18
C HIS A 214 0.08 4.09 -7.14
N TRP A 215 0.56 5.25 -6.71
CA TRP A 215 -0.25 6.47 -6.54
C TRP A 215 -0.89 6.98 -7.85
N ASP A 216 -0.36 6.63 -9.02
CA ASP A 216 -0.84 7.10 -10.33
C ASP A 216 -1.78 6.12 -11.05
N SER A 217 -2.16 5.03 -10.38
CA SER A 217 -3.06 3.98 -10.88
C SER A 217 -4.50 4.11 -10.34
N GLU A 218 -5.47 3.46 -10.98
CA GLU A 218 -6.87 3.40 -10.49
C GLU A 218 -7.00 2.74 -9.11
N ASP A 219 -6.05 1.87 -8.74
CA ASP A 219 -5.96 1.26 -7.41
C ASP A 219 -5.89 2.31 -6.29
N PHE A 220 -5.29 3.46 -6.56
CA PHE A 220 -5.27 4.59 -5.61
C PHE A 220 -6.69 5.10 -5.30
N ILE A 221 -7.56 5.20 -6.30
CA ILE A 221 -8.93 5.72 -6.11
C ILE A 221 -9.72 4.77 -5.22
N ASN A 222 -9.70 3.47 -5.53
CA ASN A 222 -10.39 2.44 -4.77
C ASN A 222 -9.91 2.42 -3.31
N ALA A 223 -8.60 2.50 -3.10
CA ALA A 223 -7.99 2.59 -1.78
C ALA A 223 -8.44 3.84 -0.99
N VAL A 224 -8.51 5.00 -1.64
CA VAL A 224 -9.00 6.24 -1.01
C VAL A 224 -10.46 6.08 -0.60
N GLN A 225 -11.31 5.55 -1.47
CA GLN A 225 -12.71 5.29 -1.14
C GLN A 225 -12.84 4.38 0.08
N ILE A 226 -12.08 3.28 0.15
CA ILE A 226 -12.08 2.38 1.31
C ILE A 226 -11.64 3.11 2.58
N ALA A 227 -10.54 3.87 2.53
CA ALA A 227 -10.02 4.58 3.68
C ALA A 227 -11.02 5.58 4.27
N TYR A 228 -11.86 6.21 3.44
CA TYR A 228 -12.85 7.20 3.89
C TYR A 228 -14.25 6.62 4.18
N THR A 229 -14.60 5.46 3.62
CA THR A 229 -15.95 4.88 3.76
C THR A 229 -16.01 3.68 4.73
N SER A 230 -14.89 3.00 4.94
CA SER A 230 -14.80 1.76 5.72
C SER A 230 -14.05 1.92 7.04
N THR A 231 -13.74 3.16 7.44
CA THR A 231 -13.17 3.50 8.75
C THR A 231 -13.91 4.69 9.37
N PRO A 232 -13.98 4.80 10.71
CA PRO A 232 -14.60 5.94 11.38
C PRO A 232 -13.94 7.27 10.99
N ASP A 233 -14.69 8.38 11.03
CA ASP A 233 -14.15 9.71 10.69
C ASP A 233 -13.06 10.23 11.63
N THR A 234 -12.96 9.62 12.81
CA THR A 234 -11.89 9.89 13.77
C THR A 234 -10.58 9.17 13.44
N ASP A 235 -10.61 8.19 12.52
CA ASP A 235 -9.41 7.46 12.09
C ASP A 235 -8.59 8.31 11.11
N ARG A 236 -7.41 8.73 11.56
CA ARG A 236 -6.46 9.52 10.78
C ARG A 236 -5.37 8.70 10.10
N GLY A 237 -5.28 7.39 10.35
CA GLY A 237 -4.12 6.57 9.96
C GLY A 237 -3.85 6.56 8.46
N LEU A 238 -4.75 5.99 7.66
CA LEU A 238 -4.60 6.01 6.19
C LEU A 238 -4.92 7.37 5.58
N ARG A 239 -5.86 8.13 6.18
CA ARG A 239 -6.28 9.44 5.68
C ARG A 239 -5.11 10.44 5.66
N ASP A 240 -4.29 10.48 6.71
CA ASP A 240 -3.09 11.33 6.75
C ASP A 240 -2.06 10.93 5.69
N VAL A 241 -1.89 9.62 5.44
CA VAL A 241 -0.99 9.12 4.38
C VAL A 241 -1.48 9.56 3.01
N ILE A 242 -2.79 9.49 2.77
CA ILE A 242 -3.43 9.92 1.51
C ILE A 242 -3.28 11.43 1.34
N VAL A 243 -3.62 12.24 2.34
CA VAL A 243 -3.50 13.70 2.28
C VAL A 243 -2.05 14.12 2.02
N GLN A 244 -1.09 13.47 2.68
CA GLN A 244 0.33 13.70 2.42
C GLN A 244 0.72 13.30 1.00
N ALA A 245 0.20 12.20 0.46
CA ALA A 245 0.44 11.79 -0.91
C ALA A 245 -0.15 12.79 -1.93
N MET A 246 -1.34 13.32 -1.68
CA MET A 246 -1.95 14.38 -2.50
C MET A 246 -1.04 15.61 -2.58
N LYS A 247 -0.47 16.01 -1.44
CA LYS A 247 0.46 17.14 -1.36
C LYS A 247 1.79 16.87 -2.08
N ASP A 248 2.40 15.72 -1.84
CA ASP A 248 3.75 15.44 -2.33
C ASP A 248 3.79 15.09 -3.81
N TRP A 249 2.81 14.35 -4.33
CA TRP A 249 2.88 13.74 -5.66
C TRP A 249 1.99 14.49 -6.67
N PHE A 250 0.79 14.88 -6.24
CA PHE A 250 -0.15 15.67 -7.04
C PHE A 250 0.05 17.18 -6.88
N LYS A 251 0.85 17.62 -5.91
CA LYS A 251 1.05 19.04 -5.58
C LYS A 251 -0.27 19.74 -5.21
N LEU A 252 -1.19 18.99 -4.61
CA LEU A 252 -2.49 19.48 -4.16
C LEU A 252 -2.54 19.47 -2.63
N ASP A 253 -2.60 20.65 -2.01
CA ASP A 253 -2.80 20.76 -0.57
C ASP A 253 -4.30 20.74 -0.24
N VAL A 254 -4.83 19.53 0.02
CA VAL A 254 -6.25 19.33 0.35
C VAL A 254 -6.63 20.05 1.65
N THR A 255 -5.69 20.19 2.59
CA THR A 255 -5.94 20.82 3.90
C THR A 255 -6.15 22.34 3.82
N ALA A 256 -5.68 22.96 2.73
CA ALA A 256 -5.88 24.39 2.48
C ALA A 256 -7.28 24.72 1.94
N MET A 257 -8.07 23.71 1.54
CA MET A 257 -9.39 23.88 0.95
C MET A 257 -10.47 23.35 1.90
N GLU A 258 -11.36 24.23 2.33
CA GLU A 258 -12.47 23.88 3.24
C GLU A 258 -13.39 22.82 2.60
N GLY A 259 -13.65 21.73 3.33
CA GLY A 259 -14.52 20.63 2.89
C GLY A 259 -13.96 19.74 1.78
N ALA A 260 -12.73 19.97 1.31
CA ALA A 260 -12.15 19.18 0.23
C ALA A 260 -11.81 17.75 0.65
N GLU A 261 -11.34 17.55 1.89
CA GLU A 261 -11.02 16.22 2.41
C GLU A 261 -12.25 15.31 2.48
N ASP A 262 -13.40 15.84 2.93
CA ASP A 262 -14.67 15.10 3.00
C ASP A 262 -15.16 14.60 1.64
N LYS A 263 -14.65 15.19 0.54
CA LYS A 263 -14.96 14.78 -0.84
C LYS A 263 -14.01 13.74 -1.39
N LEU A 264 -12.88 13.47 -0.75
CA LEU A 264 -11.92 12.46 -1.22
C LEU A 264 -12.54 11.07 -1.29
N GLY A 265 -13.41 10.70 -0.34
CA GLY A 265 -14.13 9.43 -0.36
C GLY A 265 -15.14 9.28 -1.52
N THR A 266 -15.47 10.37 -2.21
CA THR A 266 -16.36 10.37 -3.38
C THR A 266 -15.61 10.53 -4.71
N MET A 267 -14.28 10.55 -4.66
CA MET A 267 -13.45 10.70 -5.86
C MET A 267 -13.68 9.53 -6.81
N ASP A 268 -14.03 9.86 -8.05
CA ASP A 268 -14.24 8.90 -9.14
C ASP A 268 -13.09 8.95 -10.15
N GLU A 269 -13.16 8.08 -11.16
CA GLU A 269 -12.16 7.99 -12.23
C GLU A 269 -11.98 9.34 -12.96
N LEU A 270 -13.10 10.04 -13.24
CA LEU A 270 -13.06 11.34 -13.91
C LEU A 270 -12.31 12.37 -13.05
N SER A 271 -12.62 12.45 -11.76
CA SER A 271 -11.94 13.34 -10.80
C SER A 271 -10.43 13.08 -10.77
N PHE A 272 -10.04 11.81 -10.82
CA PHE A 272 -8.64 11.40 -10.85
C PHE A 272 -7.93 11.76 -12.17
N LEU A 273 -8.57 11.55 -13.32
CA LEU A 273 -8.03 11.96 -14.62
C LEU A 273 -7.84 13.48 -14.72
N LEU A 274 -8.79 14.25 -14.17
CA LEU A 274 -8.66 15.71 -14.06
C LEU A 274 -7.49 16.11 -13.16
N LEU A 275 -7.32 15.43 -12.02
CA LEU A 275 -6.19 15.65 -11.12
C LEU A 275 -4.85 15.37 -11.80
N LYS A 276 -4.74 14.29 -12.57
CA LYS A 276 -3.53 13.93 -13.32
C LYS A 276 -3.20 14.91 -14.45
N SER A 277 -4.21 15.47 -15.09
CA SER A 277 -4.06 16.44 -16.19
C SER A 277 -3.91 17.90 -15.71
N TRP A 278 -4.09 18.15 -14.41
CA TRP A 278 -4.02 19.50 -13.85
C TRP A 278 -2.65 20.13 -14.09
N PRO A 279 -2.57 21.36 -14.64
CA PRO A 279 -1.31 22.03 -14.90
C PRO A 279 -0.58 22.29 -13.58
N LYS A 280 0.50 21.54 -13.33
CA LYS A 280 1.35 21.73 -12.16
C LYS A 280 2.01 23.11 -12.29
N SER A 281 1.69 24.00 -11.36
CA SER A 281 2.14 25.40 -11.39
C SER A 281 3.66 25.45 -11.58
N THR A 282 4.11 26.06 -12.67
CA THR A 282 5.54 26.33 -12.88
C THR A 282 5.96 27.34 -11.81
N PRO A 283 7.08 27.14 -11.09
CA PRO A 283 7.59 28.18 -10.22
C PRO A 283 7.85 29.43 -11.06
N GLN A 284 7.13 30.52 -10.76
CA GLN A 284 7.44 31.82 -11.33
C GLN A 284 8.90 32.13 -10.98
N LYS A 285 9.77 32.21 -12.00
CA LYS A 285 11.11 32.77 -11.83
C LYS A 285 10.94 34.18 -11.27
N GLY A 286 11.29 34.36 -10.00
CA GLY A 286 11.32 35.66 -9.35
C GLY A 286 12.11 36.65 -10.20
N PHE A 287 11.52 37.80 -10.45
CA PHE A 287 12.19 38.95 -11.05
C PHE A 287 13.46 39.25 -10.24
N GLY A 288 14.61 39.09 -10.88
CA GLY A 288 15.87 39.54 -10.32
C GLY A 288 15.85 41.06 -10.18
N THR A 289 15.71 41.54 -8.95
CA THR A 289 16.13 42.88 -8.58
C THR A 289 17.65 42.96 -8.70
N GLN A 290 18.15 43.56 -9.78
CA GLN A 290 19.51 44.11 -9.81
C GLN A 290 19.41 45.63 -9.64
N ASN A 291 19.69 46.08 -8.42
CA ASN A 291 20.21 47.42 -8.18
C ASN A 291 21.71 47.39 -8.49
N GLY A 292 22.14 48.23 -9.43
CA GLY A 292 23.55 48.44 -9.77
C GLY A 292 23.72 49.76 -10.50
N PHE A 293 24.29 50.74 -9.81
CA PHE A 293 24.49 52.13 -10.20
C PHE A 293 25.29 52.31 -11.51
N GLY A 294 24.94 53.36 -12.27
CA GLY A 294 25.75 53.87 -13.38
C GLY A 294 24.99 54.88 -14.24
N GLY A 295 24.84 56.12 -13.75
CA GLY A 295 24.21 57.20 -14.51
C GLY A 295 25.15 57.85 -15.52
N VAL A 296 24.62 58.20 -16.71
CA VAL A 296 25.06 59.31 -17.60
C VAL A 296 23.82 59.75 -18.42
N PRO A 297 23.60 61.06 -18.68
CA PRO A 297 22.25 61.62 -18.90
C PRO A 297 21.74 61.61 -20.36
N MET A 298 20.41 61.77 -20.45
CA MET A 298 19.60 61.99 -21.65
C MET A 298 20.21 63.03 -22.62
N LYS A 299 20.35 62.63 -23.89
CA LYS A 299 20.29 63.55 -25.03
C LYS A 299 18.93 63.39 -25.71
N THR A 300 18.14 64.46 -25.66
CA THR A 300 16.91 64.63 -26.42
C THR A 300 17.25 64.99 -27.88
N GLU A 301 16.99 64.11 -28.82
CA GLU A 301 16.92 64.47 -30.24
C GLU A 301 15.49 64.27 -30.76
N LYS A 302 14.90 65.37 -31.24
CA LYS A 302 13.58 65.44 -31.87
C LYS A 302 13.61 64.76 -33.25
N PRO A 303 12.52 64.13 -33.69
CA PRO A 303 12.43 63.62 -35.06
C PRO A 303 12.23 64.79 -36.04
N ARG A 304 13.07 64.88 -37.09
CA ARG A 304 12.75 65.67 -38.29
C ARG A 304 12.18 64.76 -39.36
N PHE A 305 10.90 64.95 -39.64
CA PHE A 305 10.27 64.57 -40.90
C PHE A 305 10.96 65.30 -42.06
N GLY A 306 11.24 64.58 -43.13
CA GLY A 306 11.71 65.14 -44.39
C GLY A 306 11.38 64.20 -45.54
N SER A 307 10.24 64.46 -46.18
CA SER A 307 9.94 63.93 -47.51
C SER A 307 10.84 64.61 -48.54
N ARG A 308 11.29 63.85 -49.55
CA ARG A 308 11.26 64.36 -50.93
C ARG A 308 11.42 63.23 -51.94
N TYR A 309 10.37 63.10 -52.75
CA TYR A 309 10.47 62.69 -54.15
C TYR A 309 11.33 63.71 -54.90
N GLN A 310 12.32 63.24 -55.65
CA GLN A 310 12.57 63.53 -57.07
C GLN A 310 13.64 62.57 -57.58
#